data_AF-A0A3N9MSQ3-F1
#
_entry.id   AF-A0A3N9MSQ3-F1
#
_cell.length_a   1.000
_cell.length_b   1.000
_cell.length_c   1.000
_cell.angle_alpha   90.00
_cell.angle_beta   90.00
_cell.angle_gamma   90.00
#
_symmetry.space_group_name_H-M   'P 1'
#
loop_
_entity.id
_entity.type
_entity.pdbx_description
1 polymer ?
#
loop_
_entity_poly.entity_id
_entity_poly.type
_entity_poly.pdbx_seq_one_letter_code
_entity_poly.pdbx_strand_id
1 'polypeptide(L)'
;MDKKAVIFFAVLISLALALIVLFKVQTDPLENFVSSESAGFQHYPELEKAIILYQKNCNTCHGSFGEGMSGNPRLREIKLTVDQIKTIIRNGQDEMPAFPDIQEPELSRLAELIKYF
;
A
#
# COMPACT_ATOMS: atom_id res chain seq x y z
N MET A 1 5.15 -23.02 -59.19
CA MET A 1 4.83 -22.01 -58.17
C MET A 1 5.30 -20.66 -58.71
N ASP A 2 4.38 -19.75 -58.99
CA ASP A 2 4.71 -18.50 -59.67
C ASP A 2 5.48 -17.57 -58.75
N LYS A 3 6.69 -17.17 -59.15
CA LYS A 3 7.55 -16.27 -58.37
C LYS A 3 6.82 -14.97 -57.98
N LYS A 4 5.90 -14.52 -58.84
CA LYS A 4 5.02 -13.36 -58.60
C LYS A 4 4.05 -13.59 -57.43
N ALA A 5 3.49 -14.79 -57.30
CA ALA A 5 2.61 -15.15 -56.19
C ALA A 5 3.38 -15.22 -54.86
N VAL A 6 4.58 -15.80 -54.87
CA VAL A 6 5.44 -15.88 -53.68
C VAL A 6 5.83 -14.49 -53.16
N ILE A 7 6.20 -13.57 -54.06
CA ILE A 7 6.53 -12.18 -53.70
C ILE A 7 5.30 -11.46 -53.13
N PHE A 8 4.13 -11.66 -53.71
CA PHE A 8 2.89 -11.02 -53.25
C PHE A 8 2.51 -11.46 -51.82
N PHE A 9 2.57 -12.76 -51.53
CA PHE A 9 2.31 -13.27 -50.18
C PHE A 9 3.36 -12.80 -49.16
N ALA A 10 4.63 -12.72 -49.53
CA ALA A 10 5.68 -12.22 -48.64
C ALA A 10 5.47 -10.75 -48.24
N VAL A 11 5.03 -9.90 -49.18
CA VAL A 11 4.75 -8.48 -48.92
C VAL A 11 3.51 -8.32 -48.03
N LEU A 12 2.45 -9.09 -48.28
CA LEU A 12 1.24 -9.04 -47.44
C LEU A 12 1.52 -9.50 -46.00
N ILE A 13 2.31 -10.56 -45.83
CA ILE A 13 2.70 -11.04 -44.50
C ILE A 13 3.55 -10.00 -43.77
N SER A 14 4.50 -9.37 -44.47
CA SER A 14 5.34 -8.32 -43.89
C SER A 14 4.54 -7.08 -43.46
N LEU A 15 3.56 -6.66 -44.28
CA LEU A 15 2.69 -5.53 -43.96
C LEU A 15 1.75 -5.84 -42.79
N ALA A 16 1.21 -7.06 -42.73
CA ALA A 16 0.38 -7.51 -41.61
C ALA A 16 1.17 -7.57 -40.30
N LEU A 17 2.40 -8.09 -40.33
CA LEU A 17 3.30 -8.09 -39.18
C LEU A 17 3.63 -6.68 -38.70
N ALA A 18 3.94 -5.77 -39.62
CA ALA A 18 4.20 -4.36 -39.29
C ALA A 18 2.98 -3.69 -38.63
N LEU A 19 1.76 -3.95 -39.13
CA LEU A 19 0.52 -3.43 -38.53
C LEU A 19 0.26 -3.99 -37.14
N ILE A 20 0.51 -5.28 -36.90
CA ILE A 20 0.36 -5.92 -35.58
C ILE A 20 1.33 -5.30 -34.56
N VAL A 21 2.58 -5.03 -34.97
CA VAL A 21 3.58 -4.38 -34.12
C VAL A 21 3.15 -2.95 -33.77
N LEU A 22 2.67 -2.18 -34.75
CA LEU A 22 2.18 -0.82 -34.50
C LEU A 22 0.95 -0.80 -33.57
N PHE A 23 0.05 -1.79 -33.69
CA PHE A 23 -1.13 -1.91 -32.83
C PHE A 23 -0.77 -2.29 -31.39
N LYS A 24 0.24 -3.16 -31.19
CA LYS A 24 0.82 -3.47 -29.87
C LYS A 24 1.44 -2.23 -29.23
N VAL A 25 2.25 -1.47 -29.98
CA VAL A 25 2.94 -0.27 -29.47
C VAL A 25 1.98 0.83 -28.97
N GLN A 26 0.78 0.96 -29.56
CA GLN A 26 -0.21 1.95 -29.12
C GLN A 26 -1.08 1.47 -27.94
N THR A 27 -1.09 0.16 -27.64
CA THR A 27 -1.96 -0.47 -26.61
C THR A 27 -1.21 -0.90 -25.36
N ASP A 28 0.01 -0.41 -25.13
CA ASP A 28 0.70 -0.46 -23.85
C ASP A 28 0.50 0.87 -23.08
N PRO A 29 -0.69 1.16 -22.52
CA PRO A 29 -0.82 2.21 -21.53
C PRO A 29 -0.08 1.74 -20.26
N LEU A 30 0.81 2.58 -19.72
CA LEU A 30 1.27 2.77 -18.32
C LEU A 30 1.19 1.66 -17.23
N GLU A 31 0.43 0.57 -17.35
CA GLU A 31 0.28 -0.52 -16.38
C GLU A 31 1.50 -1.45 -16.31
N ASN A 32 2.22 -1.62 -17.43
CA ASN A 32 3.36 -2.54 -17.47
C ASN A 32 4.65 -1.93 -16.88
N PHE A 33 4.74 -0.61 -16.73
CA PHE A 33 5.87 0.05 -16.06
C PHE A 33 5.75 -0.06 -14.53
N VAL A 34 4.53 -0.08 -14.00
CA VAL A 34 4.26 -0.26 -12.56
C VAL A 34 4.50 -1.71 -12.09
N SER A 35 4.56 -2.67 -13.02
CA SER A 35 4.65 -4.09 -12.70
C SER A 35 6.09 -4.66 -12.67
N SER A 36 7.11 -3.93 -13.14
CA SER A 36 8.49 -4.44 -13.20
C SER A 36 9.51 -3.75 -12.28
N GLU A 37 9.15 -2.69 -11.56
CA GLU A 37 10.04 -2.01 -10.60
C GLU A 37 9.88 -2.48 -9.14
N SER A 38 8.88 -3.32 -8.82
CA SER A 38 8.61 -3.77 -7.44
C SER A 38 9.22 -5.12 -7.06
N ALA A 39 9.98 -5.76 -7.96
CA ALA A 39 10.74 -6.97 -7.66
C ALA A 39 12.00 -6.64 -6.81
N GLY A 40 11.80 -6.16 -5.58
CA GLY A 40 12.89 -5.88 -4.64
C GLY A 40 12.53 -5.03 -3.42
N PHE A 41 11.40 -4.31 -3.44
CA PHE A 41 10.90 -3.60 -2.26
C PHE A 41 9.83 -4.47 -1.60
N GLN A 42 10.07 -4.91 -0.36
CA GLN A 42 9.08 -5.63 0.42
C GLN A 42 7.87 -4.69 0.61
N HIS A 43 6.83 -4.89 -0.20
CA HIS A 43 5.55 -4.25 0.02
C HIS A 43 4.99 -4.85 1.32
N TYR A 44 4.92 -4.06 2.38
CA TYR A 44 4.29 -4.42 3.65
C TYR A 44 2.93 -3.71 3.73
N PRO A 45 1.92 -4.12 2.94
CA PRO A 45 0.64 -3.42 2.86
C PRO A 45 -0.06 -3.29 4.21
N GLU A 46 0.17 -4.23 5.12
CA GLU A 46 -0.39 -4.22 6.48
C GLU A 46 0.26 -3.15 7.37
N LEU A 47 1.58 -2.97 7.27
CA LEU A 47 2.28 -1.92 8.02
C LEU A 47 1.91 -0.54 7.47
N GLU A 48 1.84 -0.41 6.15
CA GLU A 48 1.42 0.82 5.48
C GLU A 48 0.01 1.25 5.93
N LYS A 49 -0.94 0.31 5.94
CA LYS A 49 -2.29 0.56 6.46
C LYS A 49 -2.30 1.00 7.93
N ALA A 50 -1.50 0.36 8.79
CA ALA A 50 -1.39 0.74 10.19
C ALA A 50 -0.81 2.15 10.38
N ILE A 51 0.19 2.52 9.58
CA ILE A 51 0.78 3.87 9.57
C ILE A 51 -0.28 4.89 9.14
N ILE A 52 -1.01 4.64 8.05
CA ILE A 52 -2.07 5.53 7.57
C ILE A 52 -3.15 5.69 8.65
N LEU A 53 -3.55 4.60 9.31
CA LEU A 53 -4.54 4.63 10.37
C LEU A 53 -4.07 5.44 11.59
N TYR A 54 -2.81 5.30 11.98
CA TYR A 54 -2.18 6.10 13.04
C TYR A 54 -2.16 7.58 12.67
N GLN A 55 -1.73 7.92 11.45
CA GLN A 55 -1.68 9.29 10.96
C GLN A 55 -3.08 9.92 10.85
N LYS A 56 -4.11 9.12 10.57
CA LYS A 56 -5.48 9.65 10.45
C LYS A 56 -6.14 9.90 11.81
N ASN A 57 -5.86 9.06 12.81
CA ASN A 57 -6.67 9.01 14.03
C ASN A 57 -5.90 9.35 15.32
N CYS A 58 -4.58 9.18 15.35
CA CYS A 58 -3.80 9.19 16.59
C CYS A 58 -2.80 10.35 16.67
N ASN A 59 -2.20 10.75 15.54
CA ASN A 59 -1.08 11.69 15.53
C ASN A 59 -1.42 13.07 16.12
N THR A 60 -2.68 13.48 16.06
CA THR A 60 -3.11 14.81 16.47
C THR A 60 -3.06 14.97 17.98
N CYS A 61 -2.99 13.87 18.73
CA CYS A 61 -2.78 13.88 20.18
C CYS A 61 -1.45 13.22 20.57
N HIS A 62 -1.01 12.17 19.88
CA HIS A 62 0.20 11.43 20.27
C HIS A 62 1.47 11.83 19.50
N GLY A 63 1.37 12.77 18.56
CA GLY A 63 2.48 13.16 17.69
C GLY A 63 2.67 12.19 16.52
N SER A 64 3.44 12.60 15.51
CA SER A 64 3.59 11.82 14.27
C SER A 64 4.34 10.50 14.47
N PHE A 65 5.13 10.40 15.53
CA PHE A 65 5.98 9.26 15.91
C PHE A 65 5.82 8.88 17.39
N GLY A 66 4.65 9.15 17.97
CA GLY A 66 4.36 8.81 19.38
C GLY A 66 5.10 9.67 20.40
N GLU A 67 5.65 10.83 19.99
CA GLU A 67 6.40 11.74 20.85
C GLU A 67 5.56 12.45 21.92
N GLY A 68 4.23 12.39 21.80
CA GLY A 68 3.27 13.13 22.61
C GLY A 68 3.28 14.62 22.33
N MET A 69 2.31 15.34 22.89
CA MET A 69 2.26 16.81 22.86
C MET A 69 1.73 17.35 24.18
N SER A 70 1.73 18.67 24.39
CA SER A 70 1.37 19.28 25.67
C SER A 70 0.01 18.80 26.19
N GLY A 71 0.02 17.96 27.24
CA GLY A 71 -1.16 17.38 27.88
C GLY A 71 -1.54 15.96 27.42
N ASN A 72 -1.03 15.50 26.27
CA ASN A 72 -1.30 14.17 25.73
C ASN A 72 -0.09 13.23 25.94
N PRO A 73 -0.32 11.94 26.25
CA PRO A 73 0.76 11.04 26.64
C PRO A 73 1.64 10.64 25.45
N ARG A 74 2.91 10.36 25.75
CA ARG A 74 3.87 9.77 24.82
C ARG A 74 3.56 8.29 24.64
N LEU A 75 3.65 7.80 23.41
CA LEU A 75 3.50 6.38 23.09
C LEU A 75 4.85 5.66 22.99
N ARG A 76 5.95 6.40 22.88
CA ARG A 76 7.30 5.83 22.96
C ARG A 76 7.59 5.24 24.33
N GLU A 77 8.26 4.10 24.34
CA GLU A 77 8.72 3.41 25.57
C GLU A 77 7.61 3.00 26.55
N ILE A 78 6.37 2.87 26.06
CA ILE A 78 5.25 2.42 26.91
C ILE A 78 5.43 0.96 27.35
N LYS A 79 5.11 0.70 28.61
CA LYS A 79 5.18 -0.64 29.22
C LYS A 79 3.92 -1.49 29.00
N LEU A 80 3.00 -1.03 28.16
CA LEU A 80 1.78 -1.74 27.82
C LEU A 80 2.07 -2.90 26.87
N THR A 81 1.31 -3.99 27.02
CA THR A 81 1.27 -5.10 26.05
C THR A 81 0.40 -4.73 24.85
N VAL A 82 0.54 -5.48 23.76
CA VAL A 82 -0.30 -5.29 22.55
C VAL A 82 -1.79 -5.39 22.91
N ASP A 83 -2.21 -6.38 23.71
CA ASP A 83 -3.62 -6.54 24.10
C ASP A 83 -4.14 -5.39 24.97
N GLN A 84 -3.31 -4.83 25.84
CA GLN A 84 -3.66 -3.64 26.61
C GLN A 84 -3.85 -2.42 25.70
N ILE A 85 -2.96 -2.23 24.72
CA ILE A 85 -3.09 -1.16 23.72
C ILE A 85 -4.39 -1.33 22.92
N LYS A 86 -4.69 -2.55 22.45
CA LYS A 86 -5.94 -2.85 21.73
C LYS A 86 -7.17 -2.52 22.57
N THR A 87 -7.13 -2.85 23.87
CA THR A 87 -8.22 -2.57 24.81
C THR A 87 -8.45 -1.07 24.97
N ILE A 88 -7.38 -0.29 25.14
CA ILE A 88 -7.46 1.17 25.26
C ILE A 88 -7.97 1.80 23.96
N ILE A 89 -7.49 1.36 22.79
CA ILE A 89 -7.97 1.88 21.50
C ILE A 89 -9.47 1.61 21.33
N ARG A 90 -9.94 0.40 21.66
CA ARG A 90 -11.36 0.05 21.52
C ARG A 90 -12.26 0.82 22.48
N ASN A 91 -11.83 1.00 23.72
CA ASN A 91 -12.70 1.49 24.80
C ASN A 91 -12.48 2.97 25.14
N GLY A 92 -11.39 3.56 24.67
CA GLY A 92 -10.89 4.83 25.18
C GLY A 92 -10.29 4.69 26.58
N GLN A 93 -9.66 5.75 27.06
CA GLN A 93 -9.20 5.88 28.45
C GLN A 93 -9.05 7.35 28.81
N ASP A 94 -9.62 7.77 29.94
CA ASP A 94 -9.62 9.17 30.36
C ASP A 94 -10.20 10.07 29.24
N GLU A 95 -9.44 11.06 28.78
CA GLU A 95 -9.82 11.96 27.67
C GLU A 95 -9.57 11.34 26.27
N MET A 96 -8.92 10.16 26.20
CA MET A 96 -8.69 9.47 24.92
C MET A 96 -10.02 8.83 24.45
N PRO A 97 -10.54 9.21 23.27
CA PRO A 97 -11.79 8.67 22.76
C PRO A 97 -11.66 7.18 22.40
N ALA A 98 -12.80 6.49 22.39
CA ALA A 98 -12.92 5.13 21.90
C ALA A 98 -12.92 5.09 20.36
N PHE A 99 -12.30 4.05 19.79
CA PHE A 99 -12.30 3.78 18.35
C PHE A 99 -12.89 2.39 18.04
N PRO A 100 -14.20 2.18 18.29
CA PRO A 100 -14.84 0.87 18.13
C PRO A 100 -14.87 0.38 16.68
N ASP A 101 -14.76 1.29 15.71
CA ASP A 101 -14.78 0.98 14.29
C ASP A 101 -13.46 0.38 13.79
N ILE A 102 -12.36 0.49 14.57
CA ILE A 102 -11.08 -0.14 14.26
C ILE A 102 -11.13 -1.60 14.73
N GLN A 103 -11.37 -2.50 13.79
CA GLN A 103 -11.52 -3.93 14.02
C GLN A 103 -10.28 -4.73 13.60
N GLU A 104 -10.32 -6.05 13.77
CA GLU A 104 -9.25 -6.92 13.27
C GLU A 104 -9.31 -7.03 11.73
N PRO A 105 -8.16 -7.17 11.05
CA PRO A 105 -6.79 -7.25 11.59
C PRO A 105 -6.13 -5.88 11.87
N GLU A 106 -6.73 -4.78 11.45
CA GLU A 106 -6.13 -3.44 11.53
C GLU A 106 -5.79 -3.02 12.96
N LEU A 107 -6.64 -3.37 13.93
CA LEU A 107 -6.40 -3.05 15.33
C LEU A 107 -5.11 -3.70 15.85
N SER A 108 -4.88 -4.98 15.52
CA SER A 108 -3.66 -5.67 15.93
C SER A 108 -2.43 -5.03 15.29
N ARG A 109 -2.50 -4.66 14.00
CA ARG A 109 -1.39 -3.99 13.31
C ARG A 109 -1.10 -2.60 13.86
N LEU A 110 -2.14 -1.84 14.20
CA LEU A 110 -2.00 -0.53 14.82
C LEU A 110 -1.38 -0.65 16.22
N ALA A 111 -1.81 -1.62 17.02
CA ALA A 111 -1.26 -1.86 18.35
C ALA A 111 0.20 -2.35 18.30
N GLU A 112 0.55 -3.20 17.33
CA GLU A 112 1.94 -3.61 17.06
C GLU A 112 2.82 -2.41 16.67
N LEU A 113 2.33 -1.55 15.76
CA LEU A 113 3.03 -0.32 15.38
C LEU A 113 3.27 0.60 16.58
N ILE A 114 2.24 0.83 17.40
CA ILE A 114 2.37 1.66 18.61
C ILE A 114 3.36 1.05 19.61
N LYS A 115 3.36 -0.28 19.75
CA LYS A 115 4.31 -0.97 20.62
C LYS A 115 5.77 -0.85 20.14
N TYR A 116 5.96 -0.59 18.86
CA TYR A 116 7.28 -0.43 18.24
C TYR A 116 7.88 0.97 18.42
N PHE A 117 7.08 1.98 18.77
CA PHE A 117 7.57 3.34 19.06
C PHE A 117 8.50 3.40 20.29
#